data_AF-A0A659RKC2-F1
#
_entry.id   AF-A0A659RKC2-F1
#
_cell.length_a   1.000
_cell.length_b   1.000
_cell.length_c   1.000
_cell.angle_alpha   90.00
_cell.angle_beta   90.00
_cell.angle_gamma   90.00
#
_symmetry.space_group_name_H-M   'P 1'
#
loop_
_entity.id
_entity.type
_entity.pdbx_description
1 polymer ?
#
loop_
_entity_poly.entity_id
_entity_poly.type
_entity_poly.pdbx_seq_one_letter_code
_entity_poly.pdbx_strand_id
1 'polypeptide(L)'
;MARKTKPLTDTEIKAAKPKDTDYQLYDGDGLTLLIKSSGSNLWQFRYYRPLTKQRTKQSFGAYPAVSLSDARKLRAESQALLAKEIDPQEHQKEQVRNSLEAKTNTFLLVAELWWKDNKTTVTEEEA
;
A
#
# COMPACT_ATOMS: atom_id res chain seq x y z
N MET A 1 0.77 30.41 -14.26
CA MET A 1 1.96 29.57 -14.52
C MET A 1 1.98 28.44 -13.51
N ALA A 2 2.27 27.20 -13.93
CA ALA A 2 2.38 26.06 -13.00
C ALA A 2 3.58 26.26 -12.05
N ARG A 3 3.38 26.15 -10.73
CA ARG A 3 4.50 26.17 -9.77
C ARG A 3 5.34 24.91 -9.97
N LYS A 4 6.58 25.05 -10.43
CA LYS A 4 7.54 23.95 -10.54
C LYS A 4 8.02 23.56 -9.14
N THR A 5 7.73 22.35 -8.69
CA THR A 5 8.23 21.82 -7.41
C THR A 5 9.66 21.33 -7.57
N LYS A 6 10.57 21.76 -6.70
CA LYS A 6 11.92 21.19 -6.62
C LYS A 6 11.82 19.80 -5.99
N PRO A 7 12.34 18.73 -6.65
CA PRO A 7 12.33 17.40 -6.06
C PRO A 7 13.20 17.35 -4.80
N LEU A 8 12.81 16.53 -3.84
CA LEU A 8 13.51 16.36 -2.59
C LEU A 8 14.79 15.55 -2.79
N THR A 9 15.71 15.77 -1.87
CA THR A 9 16.96 15.01 -1.74
C THR A 9 17.01 14.34 -0.37
N ASP A 10 17.73 13.22 -0.27
CA ASP A 10 17.87 12.50 1.01
C ASP A 10 18.52 13.36 2.10
N THR A 11 19.38 14.29 1.72
CA THR A 11 19.98 15.28 2.63
C THR A 11 18.95 16.24 3.17
N GLU A 12 18.06 16.79 2.33
CA GLU A 12 16.96 17.66 2.75
C GLU A 12 15.98 16.92 3.67
N ILE A 13 15.68 15.65 3.39
CA ILE A 13 14.80 14.82 4.22
C ILE A 13 15.43 14.53 5.59
N LYS A 14 16.73 14.18 5.63
CA LYS A 14 17.45 13.95 6.90
C LYS A 14 17.60 15.22 7.73
N ALA A 15 17.72 16.38 7.08
CA ALA A 15 17.78 17.67 7.75
C ALA A 15 16.41 18.13 8.27
N ALA A 16 15.32 17.56 7.78
CA ALA A 16 13.96 17.92 8.18
C ALA A 16 13.68 17.45 9.62
N LYS A 17 13.61 18.42 10.54
CA LYS A 17 13.27 18.16 11.94
C LYS A 17 11.77 18.34 12.19
N PRO A 18 11.19 17.58 13.14
CA PRO A 18 9.85 17.83 13.64
C PRO A 18 9.72 19.27 14.14
N LYS A 19 8.55 19.88 13.90
CA LYS A 19 8.17 21.19 14.41
C LYS A 19 6.95 21.04 15.32
N ASP A 20 6.50 22.13 15.94
CA ASP A 20 5.30 22.14 16.78
C ASP A 20 4.04 21.70 16.02
N THR A 21 4.02 21.85 14.70
CA THR A 21 2.92 21.45 13.82
C THR A 21 3.39 20.55 12.69
N ASP A 22 2.52 19.63 12.30
CA ASP A 22 2.72 18.74 11.15
C ASP A 22 2.89 19.56 9.87
N TYR A 23 3.93 19.27 9.10
CA TYR A 23 4.19 19.95 7.83
C TYR A 23 4.58 18.97 6.74
N GLN A 24 4.50 19.43 5.49
CA GLN A 24 4.71 18.58 4.32
C GLN A 24 5.86 19.10 3.48
N LEU A 25 6.73 18.18 3.07
CA LEU A 25 7.73 18.39 2.06
C LEU A 25 7.23 17.83 0.73
N TYR A 26 7.41 18.58 -0.35
CA TYR A 26 6.89 18.22 -1.66
C TYR A 26 8.02 17.70 -2.55
N ASP A 27 7.90 16.46 -3.03
CA ASP A 27 8.84 15.89 -4.01
C ASP A 27 8.41 16.17 -5.45
N GLY A 28 7.11 16.43 -5.65
CA GLY A 28 6.53 16.65 -6.98
C GLY A 28 5.68 15.48 -7.45
N ASP A 29 4.91 15.72 -8.52
CA ASP A 29 3.98 14.76 -9.12
C ASP A 29 3.00 14.12 -8.13
N GLY A 30 2.60 14.88 -7.10
CA GLY A 30 1.68 14.42 -6.06
C GLY A 30 2.34 13.71 -4.88
N LEU A 31 3.64 13.42 -4.92
CA LEU A 31 4.36 12.81 -3.79
C LEU A 31 4.78 13.87 -2.76
N THR A 32 4.51 13.56 -1.50
CA THR A 32 4.78 14.42 -0.35
C THR A 32 5.27 13.58 0.83
N LEU A 33 6.17 14.14 1.64
CA LEU A 33 6.57 13.59 2.93
C LEU A 33 5.91 14.40 4.03
N LEU A 34 5.04 13.77 4.82
CA LEU A 34 4.46 14.35 6.01
C LEU A 34 5.43 14.17 7.18
N ILE A 35 5.95 15.28 7.72
CA ILE A 35 6.73 15.31 8.94
C ILE A 35 5.77 15.61 10.08
N LYS A 36 5.57 14.64 10.97
CA LYS A 36 4.69 14.81 12.13
C LYS A 36 5.45 15.41 13.30
N SER A 37 4.80 16.22 14.12
CA SER A 37 5.37 16.74 15.37
C SER A 37 5.83 15.63 16.32
N SER A 38 5.15 14.48 16.28
CA SER A 38 5.54 13.24 16.99
C SER A 38 6.89 12.63 16.59
N GLY A 39 7.56 13.13 15.55
CA GLY A 39 8.83 12.58 15.06
C GLY A 39 8.71 11.51 13.98
N SER A 40 7.49 11.09 13.63
CA SER A 40 7.25 10.15 12.54
C SER A 40 7.14 10.85 11.19
N ASN A 41 7.77 10.26 10.17
CA ASN A 41 7.76 10.78 8.81
C ASN A 41 7.01 9.81 7.89
N LEU A 42 5.98 10.27 7.19
CA LEU A 42 5.10 9.40 6.39
C LEU A 42 5.04 9.86 4.93
N TRP A 43 5.32 8.94 4.00
CA TRP A 43 5.14 9.18 2.58
C TRP A 43 3.66 9.17 2.21
N GLN A 44 3.23 10.22 1.51
CA GLN A 44 1.86 10.41 1.04
C GLN A 44 1.86 10.78 -0.44
N PHE A 45 1.05 10.07 -1.21
CA PHE A 45 0.79 10.34 -2.61
C PHE A 45 -0.62 10.88 -2.80
N ARG A 46 -0.73 12.02 -3.47
CA ARG A 46 -1.98 12.72 -3.75
C ARG A 46 -2.39 12.49 -5.17
N TYR A 47 -3.62 12.06 -5.36
CA TYR A 47 -4.19 11.83 -6.68
C TYR A 47 -5.70 12.09 -6.67
N TYR A 48 -6.29 12.08 -7.85
CA TYR A 48 -7.74 12.11 -8.03
C TYR A 48 -8.20 10.70 -8.37
N ARG A 49 -9.23 10.22 -7.69
CA ARG A 49 -9.81 8.91 -8.02
C ARG A 49 -10.33 8.92 -9.46
N PRO A 50 -10.06 7.87 -10.26
CA PRO A 50 -10.49 7.84 -11.66
C PRO A 50 -11.99 8.03 -11.86
N LEU A 51 -12.81 7.34 -11.04
CA LEU A 51 -14.26 7.32 -11.15
C LEU A 51 -14.93 8.54 -10.50
N THR A 52 -14.64 8.80 -9.22
CA THR A 52 -15.33 9.85 -8.46
C THR A 52 -14.72 11.24 -8.63
N LYS A 53 -13.53 11.33 -9.24
CA LYS A 53 -12.73 12.55 -9.36
C LYS A 53 -12.47 13.26 -8.01
N GLN A 54 -12.61 12.55 -6.89
CA GLN A 54 -12.36 13.10 -5.56
C GLN A 54 -10.87 13.09 -5.26
N ARG A 55 -10.39 14.15 -4.61
CA ARG A 55 -9.01 14.25 -4.12
C ARG A 55 -8.79 13.24 -3.01
N THR A 56 -7.87 12.31 -3.22
CA THR A 56 -7.51 11.26 -2.27
C THR A 56 -6.02 11.30 -1.97
N LYS A 57 -5.65 10.77 -0.80
CA LYS A 57 -4.27 10.58 -0.38
C LYS A 57 -4.05 9.10 -0.07
N GLN A 58 -3.04 8.50 -0.66
CA GLN A 58 -2.54 7.16 -0.32
C GLN A 58 -1.24 7.29 0.47
N SER A 59 -1.09 6.50 1.53
CA SER A 59 0.14 6.43 2.30
C SER A 59 1.01 5.29 1.77
N PHE A 60 2.30 5.56 1.54
CA PHE A 60 3.25 4.54 1.07
C PHE A 60 4.08 3.91 2.19
N GLY A 61 4.05 4.49 3.40
CA GLY A 61 4.78 3.99 4.56
C GLY A 61 5.64 5.08 5.20
N ALA A 62 6.32 4.70 6.28
CA ALA A 62 7.14 5.63 7.05
C ALA A 62 8.59 5.68 6.54
N TYR A 63 9.21 6.85 6.58
CA TYR A 63 10.66 6.99 6.43
C TYR A 63 11.34 6.74 7.78
N PRO A 64 12.48 6.01 7.86
CA PRO A 64 13.33 5.55 6.76
C PRO A 64 13.01 4.15 6.21
N ALA A 65 11.98 3.46 6.73
CA ALA A 65 11.63 2.12 6.27
C ALA A 65 11.30 2.07 4.77
N VAL A 66 10.68 3.13 4.25
CA VAL A 66 10.54 3.39 2.82
C VAL A 66 11.47 4.54 2.44
N SER A 67 12.45 4.24 1.59
CA SER A 67 13.40 5.24 1.08
C SER A 67 12.73 6.22 0.11
N LEU A 68 13.36 7.36 -0.15
CA LEU A 68 12.88 8.30 -1.18
C LEU A 68 12.80 7.61 -2.55
N SER A 69 13.78 6.77 -2.88
CA SER A 69 13.82 6.06 -4.15
C SER A 69 12.64 5.09 -4.30
N ASP A 70 12.29 4.36 -3.23
CA ASP A 70 11.19 3.42 -3.24
C ASP A 70 9.84 4.14 -3.22
N ALA A 71 9.73 5.26 -2.49
CA ALA A 71 8.54 6.12 -2.56
C ALA A 71 8.28 6.65 -3.98
N ARG A 72 9.34 6.96 -4.75
CA ARG A 72 9.23 7.36 -6.16
C ARG A 72 8.84 6.18 -7.08
N LYS A 73 9.31 4.97 -6.82
CA LYS A 73 8.87 3.76 -7.54
C LYS A 73 7.39 3.48 -7.30
N LEU A 74 6.95 3.47 -6.04
CA LEU A 74 5.55 3.29 -5.66
C LEU A 74 4.67 4.38 -6.29
N ARG A 75 5.14 5.62 -6.35
CA ARG A 75 4.47 6.70 -7.07
C ARG A 75 4.29 6.38 -8.55
N ALA A 76 5.35 5.94 -9.23
CA ALA A 76 5.30 5.60 -10.65
C ALA A 76 4.34 4.43 -10.92
N GLU A 77 4.33 3.42 -10.06
CA GLU A 77 3.37 2.31 -10.11
C GLU A 77 1.93 2.79 -9.94
N SER A 78 1.66 3.61 -8.92
CA SER A 78 0.34 4.21 -8.71
C SER A 78 -0.10 5.08 -9.90
N GLN A 79 0.82 5.83 -10.51
CA GLN A 79 0.53 6.62 -11.72
C GLN A 79 0.21 5.72 -12.92
N ALA A 80 0.91 4.60 -13.09
CA ALA A 80 0.63 3.64 -14.15
C ALA A 80 -0.76 3.00 -13.98
N LEU A 81 -1.19 2.73 -12.75
CA LEU A 81 -2.55 2.27 -12.46
C LEU A 81 -3.60 3.34 -12.79
N LEU A 82 -3.34 4.60 -12.40
CA LEU A 82 -4.25 5.71 -12.69
C LEU A 82 -4.38 5.98 -14.19
N ALA A 83 -3.32 5.78 -14.96
CA ALA A 83 -3.36 5.87 -16.43
C ALA A 83 -4.26 4.80 -17.07
N LYS A 84 -4.47 3.68 -16.38
CA LYS A 84 -5.43 2.62 -16.75
C LYS A 84 -6.81 2.82 -16.12
N GLU A 85 -7.06 3.97 -15.50
CA GLU A 85 -8.28 4.30 -14.76
C GLU A 85 -8.56 3.39 -13.54
N ILE A 86 -7.52 2.73 -13.01
CA ILE A 86 -7.62 1.86 -11.82
C ILE A 86 -7.23 2.67 -10.58
N ASP A 87 -8.03 2.59 -9.51
CA ASP A 87 -7.70 3.21 -8.23
C ASP A 87 -6.61 2.40 -7.50
N PRO A 88 -5.42 3.00 -7.23
CA PRO A 88 -4.32 2.29 -6.58
C PRO A 88 -4.66 1.74 -5.19
N GLN A 89 -5.54 2.40 -4.43
CA GLN A 89 -5.93 1.93 -3.10
C GLN A 89 -6.84 0.71 -3.16
N GLU A 90 -7.75 0.68 -4.13
CA GLU A 90 -8.65 -0.46 -4.32
C GLU A 90 -7.87 -1.66 -4.83
N HIS A 91 -6.97 -1.42 -5.79
CA HIS A 91 -6.08 -2.46 -6.31
C HIS A 91 -5.23 -3.09 -5.19
N GLN A 92 -4.65 -2.28 -4.29
CA GLN A 92 -3.88 -2.80 -3.17
C GLN A 92 -4.75 -3.63 -2.20
N LYS A 93 -5.98 -3.18 -1.90
CA LYS A 93 -6.91 -3.94 -1.06
C LYS A 93 -7.31 -5.26 -1.69
N GLU A 94 -7.58 -5.26 -2.99
CA GLU A 94 -7.94 -6.45 -3.76
C GLU A 94 -6.79 -7.47 -3.78
N GLN A 95 -5.55 -7.04 -4.01
CA GLN A 95 -4.39 -7.92 -3.91
C GLN A 95 -4.25 -8.57 -2.52
N VAL A 96 -4.41 -7.77 -1.45
CA VAL A 96 -4.36 -8.30 -0.07
C VAL A 96 -5.48 -9.32 0.15
N ARG A 97 -6.71 -9.01 -0.29
CA ARG A 97 -7.86 -9.91 -0.17
C ARG A 97 -7.63 -11.21 -0.93
N ASN A 98 -7.22 -11.16 -2.19
CA ASN A 98 -6.94 -12.34 -3.00
C ASN A 98 -5.83 -13.20 -2.38
N SER A 99 -4.82 -12.57 -1.78
CA SER A 99 -3.74 -13.29 -1.08
C SER A 99 -4.22 -14.01 0.19
N LEU A 100 -5.22 -13.46 0.89
CA LEU A 100 -5.84 -14.08 2.05
C LEU A 100 -6.77 -15.22 1.65
N GLU A 101 -7.61 -15.00 0.64
CA GLU A 101 -8.52 -16.02 0.10
C GLU A 101 -7.76 -17.22 -0.47
N ALA A 102 -6.65 -17.00 -1.17
CA ALA A 102 -5.78 -18.09 -1.63
C ALA A 102 -5.26 -18.95 -0.48
N LYS A 103 -4.93 -18.35 0.67
CA LYS A 103 -4.49 -19.08 1.87
C LYS A 103 -5.64 -19.84 2.52
N THR A 104 -6.84 -19.27 2.64
CA THR A 104 -7.99 -19.97 3.23
C THR A 104 -8.45 -21.14 2.37
N ASN A 105 -8.40 -20.99 1.04
CA ASN A 105 -8.78 -22.07 0.12
C ASN A 105 -7.85 -23.28 0.23
N THR A 106 -6.57 -23.08 0.55
CA THR A 106 -5.65 -24.22 0.80
C THR A 106 -6.00 -25.01 2.05
N PHE A 107 -6.44 -24.36 3.13
CA PHE A 107 -6.86 -25.08 4.35
C PHE A 107 -8.13 -25.89 4.10
N LEU A 108 -9.12 -25.28 3.43
CA LEU A 108 -10.37 -25.97 3.07
C LEU A 108 -10.09 -27.17 2.16
N LEU A 109 -9.22 -27.02 1.16
CA LEU A 109 -8.82 -28.13 0.28
C LEU A 109 -8.16 -29.27 1.05
N VAL A 110 -7.23 -28.98 1.97
CA VAL A 110 -6.58 -30.01 2.80
C VAL A 110 -7.59 -30.70 3.73
N ALA A 111 -8.51 -29.93 4.34
CA ALA A 111 -9.55 -30.49 5.20
C ALA A 111 -10.53 -31.38 4.42
N GLU A 112 -10.92 -30.99 3.20
CA GLU A 112 -11.75 -31.83 2.33
C GLU A 112 -11.05 -33.12 1.90
N LEU A 113 -9.75 -33.05 1.58
CA LEU A 113 -8.95 -34.22 1.25
C LEU A 113 -8.85 -35.18 2.44
N TRP A 114 -8.54 -34.67 3.63
CA TRP A 114 -8.48 -35.45 4.86
C TRP A 114 -9.83 -36.08 5.22
N TRP A 115 -10.93 -35.34 5.09
CA TRP A 115 -12.27 -35.85 5.36
C TRP A 115 -12.68 -36.97 4.40
N LYS A 116 -12.27 -36.89 3.13
CA LYS A 116 -12.48 -37.97 2.15
C LYS A 116 -11.68 -39.21 2.51
N ASP A 117 -10.42 -39.05 2.90
CA ASP A 117 -9.52 -40.15 3.26
C ASP A 117 -9.96 -40.88 4.55
N ASN A 118 -10.45 -40.12 5.54
CA ASN A 118 -10.93 -40.69 6.81
C ASN A 118 -12.36 -41.22 6.78
N LYS A 119 -13.17 -40.90 5.76
CA LYS A 119 -14.47 -41.55 5.61
C LYS A 119 -14.36 -43.01 5.18
N THR A 120 -13.30 -43.36 4.45
CA THR A 120 -13.05 -44.73 3.98
C THR A 120 -12.50 -45.65 5.07
N THR A 121 -11.93 -45.10 6.16
CA THR A 121 -11.29 -45.90 7.22
C THR A 121 -12.19 -46.17 8.43
N VAL A 122 -13.24 -45.37 8.65
CA VAL A 122 -14.10 -45.47 9.85
C VAL A 122 -15.31 -46.42 9.65
N THR A 123 -15.49 -47.02 8.47
CA THR A 123 -16.64 -47.89 8.18
C THR A 123 -16.40 -49.40 8.34
N GLU A 124 -15.23 -49.83 8.85
CA GLU A 124 -14.91 -51.27 9.02
C GLU A 124 -14.83 -51.77 10.47
N GLU A 125 -15.06 -50.94 11.50
CA GLU A 125 -15.02 -51.38 12.92
C GLU A 125 -16.33 -51.13 13.69
N GLU A 126 -17.47 -51.47 13.08
CA GLU A 126 -18.71 -51.74 13.85
C GLU A 126 -19.38 -53.02 13.33
N ALA A 127 -18.84 -54.18 13.76
CA ALA A 127 -19.51 -55.49 13.77
C ALA A 127 -18.98 -56.36 14.91
#